data_AF-A0A962I7E9-F1
#
_entry.id   AF-A0A962I7E9-F1
#
_cell.length_a   1.000
_cell.length_b   1.000
_cell.length_c   1.000
_cell.angle_alpha   90.00
_cell.angle_beta   90.00
_cell.angle_gamma   90.00
#
_symmetry.space_group_name_H-M   'P 1'
#
loop_
_entity.id
_entity.type
_entity.pdbx_description
1 polymer ?
#
loop_
_entity_poly.entity_id
_entity_poly.type
_entity_poly.pdbx_seq_one_letter_code
_entity_poly.pdbx_strand_id
1 'polypeptide(L)'
;GLDGRKMSKSYDNTIPLWLSSKALRKAVAGIVTNSLEPGQPKDPDEAQLFQIYRAFATAEESRALADELRGGLGWGEAKTRLVDCLEQALGPARERYETLIATPERIEELLQEGATRARQLAAQRLRRVREAVGLRPLQRSAGKATQEARSDKPPRILSFQENGRFQFKLVDGDGSVLLLSPGMDNPAQNGQAIRQLRQEGADPVVWRVRPDGRWELPGTDGQVLACSCDAGDEALGLITAALTRLNG
;
A
#
# COMPACT_ATOMS: atom_id res chain seq x y z
N GLY A 1 4.12 -25.78 -17.05
CA GLY A 1 5.60 -25.87 -16.95
C GLY A 1 6.12 -26.45 -18.24
N LEU A 2 7.42 -26.61 -18.43
CA LEU A 2 7.98 -27.18 -19.68
C LEU A 2 7.41 -28.57 -20.01
N ASP A 3 6.99 -29.32 -18.99
CA ASP A 3 6.53 -30.71 -19.05
C ASP A 3 4.99 -30.86 -18.90
N GLY A 4 4.23 -29.77 -19.01
CA GLY A 4 2.77 -29.79 -18.82
C GLY A 4 2.29 -29.74 -17.36
N ARG A 5 3.16 -29.92 -16.36
CA ARG A 5 2.81 -29.78 -14.93
C ARG A 5 2.86 -28.32 -14.50
N LYS A 6 2.31 -28.00 -13.32
CA LYS A 6 2.50 -26.66 -12.70
C LYS A 6 3.98 -26.28 -12.71
N MET A 7 4.28 -25.06 -13.14
CA MET A 7 5.66 -24.56 -13.16
C MET A 7 6.18 -24.40 -11.72
N SER A 8 7.31 -25.03 -11.41
CA SER A 8 7.98 -24.98 -10.11
C SER A 8 9.48 -25.14 -10.26
N LYS A 9 10.25 -24.39 -9.46
CA LYS A 9 11.71 -24.56 -9.36
C LYS A 9 12.08 -25.99 -8.94
N SER A 10 11.28 -26.61 -8.06
CA SER A 10 11.52 -27.97 -7.56
C SER A 10 11.31 -29.06 -8.62
N TYR A 11 10.55 -28.78 -9.68
CA TYR A 11 10.31 -29.73 -10.77
C TYR A 11 11.24 -29.52 -11.96
N ASP A 12 12.13 -28.53 -11.87
CA ASP A 12 13.04 -28.12 -12.94
C ASP A 12 12.33 -27.91 -14.29
N ASN A 13 11.08 -27.44 -14.25
CA ASN A 13 10.21 -27.29 -15.42
C ASN A 13 9.89 -25.80 -15.70
N THR A 14 10.81 -24.92 -15.34
CA THR A 14 10.64 -23.46 -15.40
C THR A 14 11.19 -22.84 -16.68
N ILE A 15 10.66 -21.69 -17.05
CA ILE A 15 11.30 -20.76 -17.98
C ILE A 15 11.79 -19.57 -17.13
N PRO A 16 13.10 -19.45 -16.84
CA PRO A 16 13.62 -18.31 -16.09
C PRO A 16 13.30 -16.98 -16.80
N LEU A 17 12.97 -15.94 -16.02
CA LEU A 17 12.53 -14.64 -16.55
C LEU A 17 13.65 -13.90 -17.31
N TRP A 18 14.86 -13.89 -16.74
CA TRP A 18 15.99 -13.09 -17.22
C TRP A 18 16.98 -13.91 -18.03
N LEU A 19 16.47 -14.67 -19.01
CA LEU A 19 17.32 -15.38 -19.96
C LEU A 19 17.75 -14.45 -21.09
N SER A 20 18.96 -14.64 -21.61
CA SER A 20 19.34 -14.08 -22.91
C SER A 20 18.45 -14.66 -24.02
N SER A 21 18.33 -13.95 -25.14
CA SER A 21 17.47 -14.39 -26.26
C SER A 21 17.80 -15.79 -26.77
N LYS A 22 19.09 -16.15 -26.80
CA LYS A 22 19.54 -17.49 -27.16
C LYS A 22 19.08 -18.55 -26.15
N ALA A 23 19.20 -18.26 -24.85
CA ALA A 23 18.79 -19.17 -23.79
C ALA A 23 17.26 -19.30 -23.71
N LEU A 24 16.51 -18.22 -23.96
CA LEU A 24 15.05 -18.23 -24.03
C LEU A 24 14.55 -19.15 -25.15
N ARG A 25 15.12 -19.02 -26.36
CA ARG A 25 14.82 -19.93 -27.48
C ARG A 25 15.05 -21.39 -27.11
N LYS A 26 16.17 -21.68 -26.44
CA LYS A 26 16.48 -23.04 -25.97
C LYS A 26 15.47 -23.55 -24.94
N ALA A 27 15.05 -22.70 -24.00
CA ALA A 27 14.07 -23.05 -22.99
C ALA A 27 12.69 -23.34 -23.62
N VAL A 28 12.22 -22.47 -24.53
CA VAL A 28 10.96 -22.66 -25.26
C VAL A 28 11.00 -23.89 -26.16
N ALA A 29 12.15 -24.19 -26.79
CA ALA A 29 12.34 -25.40 -27.57
C ALA A 29 12.11 -26.68 -26.74
N GLY A 30 12.44 -26.65 -25.45
CA GLY A 30 12.27 -27.75 -24.50
C GLY A 30 10.83 -27.98 -24.01
N ILE A 31 9.86 -27.15 -24.41
CA ILE A 31 8.46 -27.39 -24.06
C ILE A 31 7.99 -28.69 -24.72
N VAL A 32 7.48 -29.60 -23.91
CA VAL A 32 6.91 -30.88 -24.33
C VAL A 32 5.61 -30.63 -25.10
N THR A 33 5.53 -31.21 -26.29
CA THR A 33 4.37 -31.19 -27.18
C THR A 33 4.07 -32.62 -27.63
N ASN A 34 2.91 -32.86 -28.24
CA ASN A 34 2.59 -34.15 -28.83
C ASN A 34 3.33 -34.37 -30.18
N SER A 35 3.21 -35.57 -30.74
CA SER A 35 3.87 -35.99 -31.99
C SER A 35 3.09 -35.64 -33.27
N LEU A 36 2.09 -34.75 -33.19
CA LEU A 36 1.30 -34.36 -34.36
C LEU A 36 2.14 -33.56 -35.36
N GLU A 37 2.08 -33.95 -36.62
CA GLU A 37 2.85 -33.34 -37.71
C GLU A 37 2.30 -31.96 -38.11
N PRO A 38 3.08 -31.13 -38.84
CA PRO A 38 2.53 -29.96 -39.53
C PRO A 38 1.38 -30.37 -40.47
N GLY A 39 0.32 -29.58 -40.50
CA GLY A 39 -0.93 -29.87 -41.21
C GLY A 39 -1.96 -30.67 -40.41
N GLN A 40 -1.57 -31.31 -39.30
CA GLN A 40 -2.50 -32.00 -38.42
C GLN A 40 -3.09 -31.03 -37.38
N PRO A 41 -4.43 -30.95 -37.23
CA PRO A 41 -5.09 -30.12 -36.22
C PRO A 41 -4.59 -30.40 -34.80
N LYS A 42 -4.37 -29.34 -34.02
CA LYS A 42 -3.90 -29.41 -32.62
C LYS A 42 -4.92 -28.74 -31.72
N ASP A 43 -5.21 -29.35 -30.57
CA ASP A 43 -6.05 -28.75 -29.54
C ASP A 43 -5.26 -27.70 -28.74
N PRO A 44 -5.61 -26.40 -28.78
CA PRO A 44 -4.95 -25.38 -27.99
C PRO A 44 -5.13 -25.56 -26.48
N ASP A 45 -6.26 -26.14 -26.02
CA ASP A 45 -6.56 -26.25 -24.59
C ASP A 45 -5.70 -27.32 -23.89
N GLU A 46 -5.34 -28.38 -24.62
CA GLU A 46 -4.39 -29.41 -24.19
C GLU A 46 -2.92 -28.99 -24.36
N ALA A 47 -2.65 -27.95 -25.16
CA ALA A 47 -1.31 -27.50 -25.48
C ALA A 47 -0.74 -26.56 -24.40
N GLN A 48 0.19 -27.08 -23.60
CA GLN A 48 0.90 -26.27 -22.60
C GLN A 48 1.61 -25.04 -23.21
N LEU A 49 2.12 -25.16 -24.44
CA LEU A 49 2.69 -24.05 -25.20
C LEU A 49 1.68 -22.91 -25.37
N PHE A 50 0.45 -23.24 -25.75
CA PHE A 50 -0.62 -22.26 -25.95
C PHE A 50 -1.04 -21.59 -24.63
N GLN A 51 -1.11 -22.36 -23.55
CA GLN A 51 -1.41 -21.80 -22.23
C GLN A 51 -0.36 -20.77 -21.78
N ILE A 52 0.92 -21.00 -22.09
CA ILE A 52 1.99 -20.03 -21.82
C ILE A 52 1.82 -18.82 -22.74
N TYR A 53 1.61 -19.03 -24.04
CA TYR A 53 1.42 -17.93 -25.00
C TYR A 53 0.28 -16.99 -24.58
N ARG A 54 -0.88 -17.54 -24.23
CA ARG A 54 -2.07 -16.79 -23.78
C ARG A 54 -1.82 -15.95 -22.52
N ALA A 55 -0.84 -16.30 -21.70
CA ALA A 55 -0.51 -15.53 -20.50
C ALA A 55 0.23 -14.21 -20.81
N PHE A 56 0.80 -14.07 -22.02
CA PHE A 56 1.56 -12.89 -22.45
C PHE A 56 0.94 -12.17 -23.65
N ALA A 57 0.24 -12.91 -24.51
CA ALA A 57 -0.41 -12.38 -25.70
C ALA A 57 -1.74 -11.68 -25.38
N THR A 58 -2.18 -10.82 -26.27
CA THR A 58 -3.53 -10.24 -26.25
C THR A 58 -4.59 -11.32 -26.54
N ALA A 59 -5.85 -11.00 -26.26
CA ALA A 59 -6.97 -11.89 -26.57
C ALA A 59 -7.09 -12.19 -28.07
N GLU A 60 -6.78 -11.20 -28.92
CA GLU A 60 -6.83 -11.34 -30.38
C GLU A 60 -5.72 -12.25 -30.90
N GLU A 61 -4.48 -12.01 -30.49
CA GLU A 61 -3.32 -12.86 -30.83
C GLU A 61 -3.51 -14.29 -30.33
N SER A 62 -4.04 -14.45 -29.11
CA SER A 62 -4.35 -15.76 -28.54
C SER A 62 -5.39 -16.50 -29.37
N ARG A 63 -6.45 -15.82 -29.81
CA ARG A 63 -7.47 -16.42 -30.69
C ARG A 63 -6.89 -16.81 -32.04
N ALA A 64 -6.07 -15.94 -32.65
CA ALA A 64 -5.43 -16.21 -33.93
C ALA A 64 -4.53 -17.46 -33.84
N LEU A 65 -3.66 -17.54 -32.83
CA LEU A 65 -2.80 -18.72 -32.66
C LEU A 65 -3.62 -19.99 -32.38
N ALA A 66 -4.72 -19.90 -31.62
CA ALA A 66 -5.61 -21.03 -31.39
C ALA A 66 -6.22 -21.55 -32.68
N ASP A 67 -6.72 -20.65 -33.54
CA ASP A 67 -7.34 -21.01 -34.82
C ASP A 67 -6.32 -21.61 -35.80
N GLU A 68 -5.09 -21.10 -35.81
CA GLU A 68 -4.01 -21.66 -36.62
C GLU A 68 -3.54 -23.03 -36.14
N LEU A 69 -3.48 -23.26 -34.81
CA LEU A 69 -3.19 -24.59 -34.26
C LEU A 69 -4.27 -25.60 -34.67
N ARG A 70 -5.55 -25.22 -34.59
CA ARG A 70 -6.65 -26.04 -35.12
C ARG A 70 -6.56 -26.23 -36.64
N GLY A 71 -6.05 -25.23 -37.36
CA GLY A 71 -5.78 -25.26 -38.79
C GLY A 71 -4.52 -26.06 -39.18
N GLY A 72 -3.77 -26.61 -38.23
CA GLY A 72 -2.64 -27.50 -38.50
C GLY A 72 -1.24 -26.87 -38.37
N LEU A 73 -1.11 -25.68 -37.78
CA LEU A 73 0.19 -25.04 -37.54
C LEU A 73 1.21 -26.00 -36.91
N GLY A 74 2.45 -25.99 -37.40
CA GLY A 74 3.52 -26.84 -36.86
C GLY A 74 4.01 -26.37 -35.48
N TRP A 75 4.41 -27.30 -34.62
CA TRP A 75 4.93 -26.97 -33.28
C TRP A 75 6.18 -26.09 -33.31
N GLY A 76 7.05 -26.26 -34.32
CA GLY A 76 8.24 -25.43 -34.48
C GLY A 76 7.89 -23.96 -34.69
N GLU A 77 6.92 -23.68 -35.55
CA GLU A 77 6.46 -22.32 -35.80
C GLU A 77 5.72 -21.74 -34.58
N ALA A 78 4.87 -22.52 -33.93
CA ALA A 78 4.20 -22.10 -32.70
C ALA A 78 5.21 -21.75 -31.58
N LYS A 79 6.32 -22.50 -31.47
CA LYS A 79 7.43 -22.21 -30.55
C LYS A 79 8.14 -20.91 -30.90
N THR A 80 8.36 -20.62 -32.19
CA THR A 80 8.93 -19.35 -32.64
C THR A 80 8.03 -18.17 -32.22
N ARG A 81 6.72 -18.26 -32.47
CA ARG A 81 5.77 -17.22 -32.07
C ARG A 81 5.72 -16.99 -30.56
N LEU A 82 5.86 -18.05 -29.78
CA LEU A 82 5.98 -17.92 -28.33
C LEU A 82 7.27 -17.18 -27.92
N VAL A 83 8.40 -17.47 -28.55
CA VAL A 83 9.64 -16.72 -28.29
C VAL A 83 9.42 -15.25 -28.60
N ASP A 84 8.86 -14.91 -29.77
CA ASP A 84 8.69 -13.52 -30.18
C ASP A 84 7.75 -12.75 -29.23
N CYS A 85 6.64 -13.38 -28.82
CA CYS A 85 5.73 -12.84 -27.82
C CYS A 85 6.42 -12.60 -26.47
N LEU A 86 7.21 -13.57 -26.00
CA LEU A 86 7.96 -13.43 -24.75
C LEU A 86 9.04 -12.36 -24.84
N GLU A 87 9.72 -12.22 -25.98
CA GLU A 87 10.73 -11.17 -26.18
C GLU A 87 10.11 -9.78 -26.19
N GLN A 88 8.95 -9.62 -26.84
CA GLN A 88 8.22 -8.36 -26.83
C GLN A 88 7.78 -7.97 -25.41
N ALA A 89 7.30 -8.92 -24.63
CA ALA A 89 6.83 -8.68 -23.28
C ALA A 89 7.97 -8.46 -22.27
N LEU A 90 9.04 -9.27 -22.35
CA LEU A 90 10.10 -9.32 -21.33
C LEU A 90 11.35 -8.51 -21.70
N GLY A 91 11.58 -8.19 -22.98
CA GLY A 91 12.76 -7.49 -23.47
C GLY A 91 13.04 -6.18 -22.71
N PRO A 92 12.08 -5.25 -22.62
CA PRO A 92 12.27 -3.98 -21.89
C PRO A 92 12.54 -4.19 -20.39
N ALA A 93 11.91 -5.19 -19.78
CA ALA A 93 12.13 -5.50 -18.36
C ALA A 93 13.50 -6.16 -18.13
N ARG A 94 13.99 -6.97 -19.09
CA ARG A 94 15.32 -7.59 -19.05
C ARG A 94 16.41 -6.53 -19.12
N GLU A 95 16.29 -5.53 -19.98
CA GLU A 95 17.26 -4.42 -20.05
C GLU A 95 17.37 -3.66 -18.71
N ARG A 96 16.22 -3.41 -18.07
CA ARG A 96 16.19 -2.80 -16.72
C ARG A 96 16.83 -3.70 -15.68
N TYR A 97 16.57 -5.01 -15.74
CA TYR A 97 17.19 -5.98 -14.87
C TYR A 97 18.72 -5.99 -15.02
N GLU A 98 19.23 -6.06 -16.24
CA GLU A 98 20.67 -6.04 -16.51
C GLU A 98 21.32 -4.74 -16.03
N THR A 99 20.67 -3.60 -16.25
CA THR A 99 21.12 -2.30 -15.73
C THR A 99 21.21 -2.30 -14.20
N LEU A 100 20.22 -2.86 -13.51
CA LEU A 100 20.21 -2.93 -12.05
C LEU A 100 21.29 -3.87 -11.53
N ILE A 101 21.48 -5.03 -12.15
CA ILE A 101 22.52 -5.99 -11.75
C ILE A 101 23.93 -5.45 -12.01
N ALA A 102 24.11 -4.62 -13.04
CA ALA A 102 25.37 -3.93 -13.31
C ALA A 102 25.69 -2.82 -12.29
N THR A 103 24.68 -2.31 -11.58
CA THR A 103 24.81 -1.24 -10.56
C THR A 103 24.19 -1.69 -9.23
N PRO A 104 24.80 -2.67 -8.53
CA PRO A 104 24.22 -3.26 -7.32
C PRO A 104 24.03 -2.26 -6.17
N GLU A 105 24.82 -1.18 -6.12
CA GLU A 105 24.69 -0.11 -5.13
C GLU A 105 23.30 0.55 -5.22
N ARG A 106 22.78 0.70 -6.44
CA ARG A 106 21.44 1.26 -6.67
C ARG A 106 20.35 0.36 -6.11
N ILE A 107 20.53 -0.96 -6.18
CA ILE A 107 19.61 -1.93 -5.58
C ILE A 107 19.63 -1.76 -4.05
N GLU A 108 20.82 -1.68 -3.45
CA GLU A 108 20.98 -1.53 -2.01
C GLU A 108 20.35 -0.23 -1.49
N GLU A 109 20.57 0.90 -2.17
CA GLU A 109 19.91 2.18 -1.84
C GLU A 109 18.38 2.04 -1.76
N LEU A 110 17.77 1.46 -2.82
CA LEU A 110 16.32 1.26 -2.89
C LEU A 110 15.81 0.33 -1.79
N LEU A 111 16.58 -0.71 -1.45
CA LEU A 111 16.25 -1.63 -0.35
C LEU A 111 16.34 -0.93 1.01
N GLN A 112 17.34 -0.09 1.25
CA GLN A 112 17.47 0.67 2.50
C GLN A 112 16.39 1.73 2.67
N GLU A 113 15.98 2.41 1.59
CA GLU A 113 14.82 3.32 1.61
C GLU A 113 13.53 2.57 1.96
N GLY A 114 13.31 1.40 1.36
CA GLY A 114 12.19 0.51 1.70
C GLY A 114 12.23 0.03 3.15
N ALA A 115 13.40 -0.40 3.61
CA ALA A 115 13.62 -0.88 4.97
C ALA A 115 13.37 0.24 6.00
N THR A 116 13.78 1.47 5.72
CA THR A 116 13.54 2.62 6.62
C THR A 116 12.04 2.88 6.78
N ARG A 117 11.28 2.92 5.68
CA ARG A 117 9.81 3.07 5.72
C ARG A 117 9.14 1.91 6.45
N ALA A 118 9.55 0.68 6.16
CA ALA A 118 9.01 -0.51 6.81
C ALA A 118 9.30 -0.55 8.32
N ARG A 119 10.52 -0.16 8.73
CA ARG A 119 10.94 -0.11 10.14
C ARG A 119 10.10 0.88 10.95
N GLN A 120 9.75 2.03 10.39
CA GLN A 120 8.89 3.01 11.08
C GLN A 120 7.52 2.40 11.44
N LEU A 121 6.87 1.74 10.48
CA LEU A 121 5.60 1.05 10.71
C LEU A 121 5.74 -0.14 11.68
N ALA A 122 6.78 -0.95 11.48
CA ALA A 122 7.04 -2.13 12.31
C ALA A 122 7.36 -1.74 13.76
N ALA A 123 8.11 -0.67 14.00
CA ALA A 123 8.49 -0.21 15.33
C ALA A 123 7.27 0.18 16.18
N GLN A 124 6.28 0.84 15.58
CA GLN A 124 5.02 1.18 16.26
C GLN A 124 4.26 -0.07 16.67
N ARG A 125 4.09 -1.02 15.74
CA ARG A 125 3.40 -2.30 16.02
C ARG A 125 4.14 -3.12 17.08
N LEU A 126 5.47 -3.22 16.95
CA LEU A 126 6.29 -3.98 17.86
C LEU A 126 6.26 -3.39 19.27
N ARG A 127 6.19 -2.06 19.40
CA ARG A 127 6.01 -1.41 20.72
C ARG A 127 4.72 -1.87 21.40
N ARG A 128 3.59 -1.83 20.68
CA ARG A 128 2.28 -2.29 21.19
C ARG A 128 2.30 -3.77 21.59
N VAL A 129 2.92 -4.62 20.75
CA VAL A 129 3.09 -6.05 21.06
C VAL A 129 3.93 -6.25 22.31
N ARG A 130 5.08 -5.58 22.41
CA ARG A 130 5.97 -5.68 23.59
C ARG A 130 5.27 -5.24 24.87
N GLU A 131 4.50 -4.16 24.82
CA GLU A 131 3.69 -3.71 25.95
C GLU A 131 2.63 -4.75 26.35
N ALA A 132 1.91 -5.33 25.37
CA ALA A 132 0.89 -6.34 25.61
C ALA A 132 1.44 -7.63 26.23
N VAL A 133 2.66 -8.04 25.87
CA VAL A 133 3.32 -9.22 26.44
C VAL A 133 4.17 -8.90 27.69
N GLY A 134 4.06 -7.67 28.23
CA GLY A 134 4.73 -7.27 29.47
C GLY A 134 6.21 -6.91 29.33
N LEU A 135 6.77 -6.87 28.12
CA LEU A 135 8.13 -6.42 27.83
C LEU A 135 8.21 -4.89 27.78
N ARG A 136 7.93 -4.25 28.91
CA ARG A 136 7.91 -2.79 29.08
C ARG A 136 8.96 -2.31 30.09
N PRO A 137 9.48 -1.08 29.97
CA PRO A 137 10.41 -0.53 30.95
C PRO A 137 9.80 -0.51 32.36
N LEU A 138 10.55 -0.99 33.35
CA LEU A 138 10.14 -0.99 34.76
C LEU A 138 10.13 0.41 35.38
N GLN A 139 10.82 1.40 34.77
CA GLN A 139 10.69 2.80 35.22
C GLN A 139 9.25 3.32 35.05
N ARG A 140 8.48 2.76 34.10
CA ARG A 140 7.04 3.05 33.95
C ARG A 140 6.19 2.38 35.03
N SER A 141 6.73 1.42 35.80
CA SER A 141 6.07 0.84 36.98
C SER A 141 6.46 1.50 38.30
N ALA A 142 7.36 2.49 38.30
CA ALA A 142 7.77 3.26 39.47
C ALA A 142 7.36 4.75 39.40
N GLY A 143 6.64 5.15 38.36
CA GLY A 143 5.76 6.31 38.45
C GLY A 143 4.48 5.84 39.12
N LYS A 144 4.03 6.57 40.15
CA LYS A 144 2.62 6.55 40.54
C LYS A 144 1.78 6.45 39.27
N ALA A 145 0.73 5.63 39.29
CA ALA A 145 -0.42 5.96 38.47
C ALA A 145 -0.83 7.39 38.87
N THR A 146 -0.31 8.40 38.18
CA THR A 146 -1.14 9.52 37.78
C THR A 146 -2.11 8.83 36.81
N GLN A 147 -3.34 8.43 37.12
CA GLN A 147 -4.34 9.17 37.89
C GLN A 147 -3.93 10.64 38.02
N GLU A 148 -3.63 11.26 36.88
CA GLU A 148 -4.18 12.59 36.69
C GLU A 148 -5.65 12.38 36.98
N ALA A 149 -6.08 12.89 38.13
CA ALA A 149 -7.47 12.96 38.46
C ALA A 149 -8.11 13.61 37.24
N ARG A 150 -8.78 12.79 36.41
CA ARG A 150 -9.58 13.31 35.31
C ARG A 150 -10.48 14.31 35.98
N SER A 151 -10.26 15.58 35.71
CA SER A 151 -11.17 16.61 36.15
C SER A 151 -12.57 16.19 35.72
N ASP A 152 -13.45 16.07 36.71
CA ASP A 152 -14.85 15.71 36.52
C ASP A 152 -15.59 16.78 35.68
N LYS A 153 -14.94 17.93 35.47
CA LYS A 153 -15.43 18.99 34.61
C LYS A 153 -15.45 18.52 33.15
N PRO A 154 -16.54 18.78 32.43
CA PRO A 154 -16.64 18.38 31.03
C PRO A 154 -15.67 19.20 30.17
N PRO A 155 -15.10 18.58 29.11
CA PRO A 155 -14.36 19.30 28.09
C PRO A 155 -15.25 20.37 27.44
N ARG A 156 -14.64 21.41 26.86
CA ARG A 156 -15.37 22.56 26.29
C ARG A 156 -14.77 22.99 24.97
N ILE A 157 -15.63 23.47 24.07
CA ILE A 157 -15.21 24.18 22.86
C ILE A 157 -15.43 25.67 23.13
N LEU A 158 -14.37 26.46 23.02
CA LEU A 158 -14.39 27.91 23.23
C LEU A 158 -14.12 28.60 21.91
N SER A 159 -15.02 29.48 21.47
CA SER A 159 -14.80 30.36 20.32
C SER A 159 -14.24 31.70 20.77
N PHE A 160 -13.32 32.25 19.99
CA PHE A 160 -12.70 33.54 20.24
C PHE A 160 -12.31 34.20 18.91
N GLN A 161 -11.95 35.48 18.98
CA GLN A 161 -11.47 36.22 17.82
C GLN A 161 -10.02 36.66 18.09
N GLU A 162 -9.15 36.44 17.11
CA GLU A 162 -7.74 36.83 17.16
C GLU A 162 -7.36 37.47 15.83
N ASN A 163 -6.79 38.68 15.88
CA ASN A 163 -6.40 39.45 14.69
C ASN A 163 -7.52 39.60 13.64
N GLY A 164 -8.76 39.82 14.11
CA GLY A 164 -9.94 39.96 13.25
C GLY A 164 -10.51 38.65 12.71
N ARG A 165 -9.85 37.50 12.92
CA ARG A 165 -10.30 36.17 12.45
C ARG A 165 -10.95 35.37 13.58
N PHE A 166 -11.95 34.58 13.25
CA PHE A 166 -12.69 33.72 14.19
C PHE A 166 -11.99 32.38 14.34
N GLN A 167 -11.75 31.96 15.58
CA GLN A 167 -11.13 30.67 15.90
C GLN A 167 -11.92 29.96 16.99
N PHE A 168 -11.68 28.67 17.14
CA PHE A 168 -12.09 27.93 18.31
C PHE A 168 -10.99 27.02 18.81
N LYS A 169 -11.05 26.69 20.10
CA LYS A 169 -10.19 25.71 20.74
C LYS A 169 -11.00 24.69 21.52
N LEU A 170 -10.54 23.45 21.50
CA LEU A 170 -11.02 22.39 22.38
C LEU A 170 -10.11 22.35 23.61
N VAL A 171 -10.71 22.49 24.79
CA VAL A 171 -10.03 22.37 26.07
C VAL A 171 -10.54 21.17 26.84
N ASP A 172 -9.65 20.53 27.59
CA ASP A 172 -10.01 19.49 28.55
C ASP A 172 -10.70 20.08 29.81
N GLY A 173 -11.02 19.22 30.78
CA GLY A 173 -11.65 19.62 32.03
C GLY A 173 -10.77 20.50 32.95
N ASP A 174 -9.46 20.56 32.69
CA ASP A 174 -8.47 21.33 33.45
C ASP A 174 -8.07 22.64 32.74
N GLY A 175 -8.53 22.82 31.49
CA GLY A 175 -8.30 24.02 30.69
C GLY A 175 -7.11 23.89 29.74
N SER A 176 -6.48 22.72 29.65
CA SER A 176 -5.41 22.44 28.68
C SER A 176 -5.98 22.43 27.27
N VAL A 177 -5.30 23.09 26.33
CA VAL A 177 -5.74 23.15 24.95
C VAL A 177 -5.29 21.88 24.23
N LEU A 178 -6.27 21.08 23.79
CA LEU A 178 -6.00 19.85 23.04
C LEU A 178 -5.91 20.13 21.54
N LEU A 179 -6.70 21.09 21.07
CA LEU A 179 -6.87 21.37 19.65
C LEU A 179 -7.26 22.82 19.38
N LEU A 180 -6.77 23.34 18.26
CA LEU A 180 -6.95 24.72 17.82
C LEU A 180 -7.31 24.77 16.34
N SER A 181 -8.31 25.59 15.99
CA SER A 181 -8.68 25.85 14.60
C SER A 181 -7.77 26.91 13.96
N PRO A 182 -7.59 26.91 12.63
CA PRO A 182 -7.10 28.10 11.94
C PRO A 182 -8.13 29.24 12.02
N GLY A 183 -7.69 30.46 11.69
CA GLY A 183 -8.56 31.63 11.67
C GLY A 183 -9.53 31.63 10.48
N MET A 184 -10.81 31.77 10.76
CA MET A 184 -11.90 31.87 9.78
C MET A 184 -12.37 33.31 9.59
N ASP A 185 -12.97 33.60 8.45
CA ASP A 185 -13.26 34.99 8.06
C ASP A 185 -14.56 35.51 8.71
N ASN A 186 -15.47 34.60 9.08
CA ASN A 186 -16.76 34.96 9.65
C ASN A 186 -17.23 33.94 10.71
N PRO A 187 -18.14 34.35 11.62
CA PRO A 187 -18.61 33.47 12.70
C PRO A 187 -19.45 32.29 12.21
N ALA A 188 -20.04 32.37 11.01
CA ALA A 188 -20.82 31.29 10.44
C ALA A 188 -19.93 30.09 10.03
N GLN A 189 -18.77 30.35 9.41
CA GLN A 189 -17.74 29.35 9.13
C GLN A 189 -17.24 28.70 10.43
N ASN A 190 -16.96 29.51 11.45
CA ASN A 190 -16.55 29.01 12.77
C ASN A 190 -17.60 28.09 13.40
N GLY A 191 -18.88 28.45 13.31
CA GLY A 191 -19.99 27.61 13.76
C GLY A 191 -20.21 26.34 12.93
N GLN A 192 -19.91 26.37 11.62
CA GLN A 192 -19.93 25.16 10.78
C GLN A 192 -18.79 24.21 11.14
N ALA A 193 -17.58 24.74 11.33
CA ALA A 193 -16.41 23.96 11.71
C ALA A 193 -16.59 23.26 13.06
N ILE A 194 -17.14 23.96 14.06
CA ILE A 194 -17.46 23.36 15.38
C ILE A 194 -18.51 22.25 15.25
N ARG A 195 -19.52 22.41 14.38
CA ARG A 195 -20.54 21.39 14.15
C ARG A 195 -19.93 20.13 13.52
N GLN A 196 -19.09 20.29 12.51
CA GLN A 196 -18.40 19.16 11.88
C GLN A 196 -17.46 18.47 12.88
N LEU A 197 -16.67 19.23 13.65
CA LEU A 197 -15.81 18.67 14.70
C LEU A 197 -16.60 17.80 15.70
N ARG A 198 -17.79 18.25 16.11
CA ARG A 198 -18.66 17.48 17.00
C ARG A 198 -19.22 16.23 16.33
N GLN A 199 -19.59 16.29 15.06
CA GLN A 199 -20.18 15.14 14.35
C GLN A 199 -19.16 14.06 14.02
N GLU A 200 -17.96 14.45 13.60
CA GLU A 200 -16.99 13.53 13.00
C GLU A 200 -15.75 13.33 13.87
N GLY A 201 -15.33 14.34 14.63
CA GLY A 201 -14.02 14.35 15.27
C GLY A 201 -13.82 13.31 16.39
N ALA A 202 -14.88 12.68 16.87
CA ALA A 202 -14.77 11.55 17.81
C ALA A 202 -14.26 10.26 17.14
N ASP A 203 -14.42 10.11 15.83
CA ASP A 203 -13.89 8.97 15.07
C ASP A 203 -12.40 9.19 14.78
N PRO A 204 -11.47 8.34 15.27
CA PRO A 204 -10.05 8.48 14.97
C PRO A 204 -9.71 8.33 13.48
N VAL A 205 -10.57 7.71 12.66
CA VAL A 205 -10.29 7.44 11.23
C VAL A 205 -10.32 8.71 10.38
N VAL A 206 -11.07 9.75 10.80
CA VAL A 206 -11.17 10.99 10.02
C VAL A 206 -9.93 11.89 10.15
N TRP A 207 -9.02 11.59 11.08
CA TRP A 207 -7.84 12.40 11.35
C TRP A 207 -6.65 12.01 10.47
N ARG A 208 -5.84 13.01 10.11
CA ARG A 208 -4.61 12.84 9.32
C ARG A 208 -3.40 13.30 10.10
N VAL A 209 -2.27 12.59 9.96
CA VAL A 209 -1.00 13.00 10.55
C VAL A 209 -0.29 13.97 9.62
N ARG A 210 0.09 15.12 10.17
CA ARG A 210 0.91 16.14 9.51
C ARG A 210 2.39 15.73 9.50
N PRO A 211 3.22 16.32 8.62
CA PRO A 211 4.67 16.06 8.61
C PRO A 211 5.38 16.37 9.94
N ASP A 212 4.83 17.29 10.75
CA ASP A 212 5.35 17.65 12.08
C ASP A 212 4.86 16.70 13.21
N GLY A 213 4.13 15.63 12.85
CA GLY A 213 3.63 14.63 13.79
C GLY A 213 2.33 15.02 14.53
N ARG A 214 1.79 16.21 14.28
CA ARG A 214 0.49 16.64 14.82
C ARG A 214 -0.67 16.09 13.98
N TRP A 215 -1.85 16.06 14.56
CA TRP A 215 -3.06 15.59 13.91
C TRP A 215 -3.85 16.76 13.35
N GLU A 216 -4.45 16.59 12.18
CA GLU A 216 -5.40 17.53 11.60
C GLU A 216 -6.71 16.84 11.23
N LEU A 217 -7.81 17.55 11.43
CA LEU A 217 -9.11 17.17 10.92
C LEU A 217 -9.35 17.91 9.60
N PRO A 218 -9.47 17.23 8.45
CA PRO A 218 -9.83 17.87 7.20
C PRO A 218 -11.31 18.30 7.22
N GLY A 219 -11.58 19.50 6.72
CA GLY A 219 -12.91 20.02 6.42
C GLY A 219 -13.45 19.43 5.11
N THR A 220 -14.76 19.59 4.89
CA THR A 220 -15.44 19.08 3.68
C THR A 220 -14.97 19.74 2.38
N ASP A 221 -14.42 20.94 2.48
CA ASP A 221 -13.85 21.72 1.37
C ASP A 221 -12.34 21.45 1.16
N GLY A 222 -11.77 20.50 1.92
CA GLY A 222 -10.35 20.16 1.89
C GLY A 222 -9.46 21.11 2.69
N GLN A 223 -10.01 22.14 3.34
CA GLN A 223 -9.25 22.99 4.25
C GLN A 223 -9.03 22.30 5.60
N VAL A 224 -8.02 22.72 6.34
CA VAL A 224 -7.79 22.19 7.69
C VAL A 224 -8.82 22.79 8.63
N LEU A 225 -9.63 21.95 9.27
CA LEU A 225 -10.66 22.39 10.21
C LEU A 225 -10.06 22.71 11.57
N ALA A 226 -9.15 21.85 12.04
CA ALA A 226 -8.40 22.07 13.27
C ALA A 226 -7.17 21.16 13.37
N CYS A 227 -6.21 21.59 14.18
CA CYS A 227 -4.96 20.86 14.45
C CYS A 227 -4.81 20.56 15.94
N SER A 228 -4.20 19.42 16.27
CA SER A 228 -3.76 19.13 17.63
C SER A 228 -2.65 20.08 18.06
N CYS A 229 -2.57 20.38 19.36
CA CYS A 229 -1.46 21.14 19.92
C CYS A 229 -0.19 20.29 20.00
N ASP A 230 -0.35 19.02 20.41
CA ASP A 230 0.75 18.06 20.60
C ASP A 230 0.80 17.01 19.48
N ALA A 231 1.97 16.40 19.32
CA ALA A 231 2.24 15.34 18.35
C ALA A 231 2.08 13.93 18.96
N GLY A 232 1.85 12.94 18.09
CA GLY A 232 1.83 11.52 18.47
C GLY A 232 0.46 10.94 18.82
N ASP A 233 0.38 9.62 18.97
CA ASP A 233 -0.87 8.87 19.15
C ASP A 233 -1.64 9.23 20.43
N GLU A 234 -0.93 9.66 21.47
CA GLU A 234 -1.53 10.06 22.77
C GLU A 234 -2.39 11.32 22.61
N ALA A 235 -1.95 12.28 21.79
CA ALA A 235 -2.70 13.50 21.50
C ALA A 235 -4.05 13.19 20.82
N LEU A 236 -4.06 12.28 19.84
CA LEU A 236 -5.31 11.86 19.18
C LEU A 236 -6.25 11.14 20.16
N GLY A 237 -5.70 10.32 21.05
CA GLY A 237 -6.47 9.65 22.11
C GLY A 237 -7.16 10.64 23.05
N LEU A 238 -6.47 11.71 23.46
CA LEU A 238 -7.03 12.76 24.30
C LEU A 238 -8.13 13.56 23.58
N ILE A 239 -7.90 13.92 22.31
CA ILE A 239 -8.86 14.67 21.49
C ILE A 239 -10.16 13.86 21.28
N THR A 240 -10.05 12.61 20.82
CA THR A 240 -11.21 11.75 20.55
C THR A 240 -11.99 11.43 21.82
N ALA A 241 -11.31 11.21 22.95
CA ALA A 241 -11.95 11.02 24.25
C ALA A 241 -12.68 12.29 24.74
N ALA A 242 -12.08 13.47 24.56
CA ALA A 242 -12.70 14.74 24.90
C ALA A 242 -13.95 15.02 24.04
N LEU A 243 -13.89 14.73 22.74
CA LEU A 243 -15.03 14.90 21.83
C LEU A 243 -16.15 13.90 22.12
N THR A 244 -15.82 12.66 22.47
CA THR A 244 -16.82 11.66 22.91
C THR A 244 -17.55 12.13 24.16
N ARG A 245 -16.83 12.65 25.17
CA ARG A 245 -17.43 13.23 26.39
C ARG A 245 -18.22 14.52 26.16
N LEU A 246 -17.94 15.24 25.08
CA LEU A 246 -18.63 16.47 24.71
C LEU A 246 -19.96 16.23 23.98
N ASN A 247 -20.16 15.02 23.46
CA ASN A 247 -21.32 14.62 22.65
C ASN A 247 -22.29 13.70 23.39
N GLY A 248 -21.83 13.02 24.46
CA GLY A 248 -22.66 12.26 25.39
C GLY A 248 -23.16 13.12 26.54
#